data_AF-F3QRQ2-F1
#
_entry.id   AF-F3QRQ2-F1
#
_cell.length_a   1.000
_cell.length_b   1.000
_cell.length_c   1.000
_cell.angle_alpha   90.00
_cell.angle_beta   90.00
_cell.angle_gamma   90.00
#
_symmetry.space_group_name_H-M   'P 1'
#
loop_
_entity.id
_entity.type
_entity.pdbx_description
1 polymer ?
#
loop_
_entity_poly.entity_id
_entity_poly.type
_entity_poly.pdbx_seq_one_letter_code
_entity_poly.pdbx_strand_id
1 'polypeptide(L)'
;MNKLSLIEFIFQPLSFKRNELRLSMRKKADLNSHVYVDTVNAFLNKNRNIPKSSLLQTFLLDEQNNVILVGDPTSNPRIKKLFWRIVKEKLGEPKDSVGR
;
A
#
# COMPACT_ATOMS: atom_id res chain seq x y z
N MET A 1 19.95 9.45 6.84
CA MET A 1 18.83 9.90 5.98
C MET A 1 17.75 8.83 6.03
N ASN A 2 16.67 9.07 6.76
CA ASN A 2 15.56 8.12 6.84
C ASN A 2 14.89 8.06 5.47
N LYS A 3 15.03 6.94 4.77
CA LYS A 3 14.29 6.64 3.56
C LYS A 3 12.83 6.49 3.99
N LEU A 4 12.07 7.59 3.93
CA LEU A 4 10.63 7.59 4.15
C LEU A 4 10.03 6.48 3.28
N SER A 5 9.24 5.61 3.90
CA SER A 5 8.62 4.46 3.25
C SER A 5 7.79 4.96 2.07
N LEU A 6 8.28 4.73 0.86
CA LEU A 6 7.52 4.92 -0.37
C LEU A 6 6.31 3.99 -0.32
N ILE A 7 5.11 4.57 -0.31
CA ILE A 7 3.89 3.81 -0.57
C ILE A 7 3.84 3.61 -2.08
N GLU A 8 3.79 2.37 -2.53
CA GLU A 8 3.65 2.04 -3.94
C GLU A 8 2.21 1.65 -4.24
N PHE A 9 1.65 2.23 -5.29
CA PHE A 9 0.30 1.90 -5.76
C PHE A 9 0.37 1.17 -7.09
N ILE A 10 -0.41 0.09 -7.21
CA ILE A 10 -0.57 -0.65 -8.46
C ILE A 10 -2.06 -0.64 -8.80
N PHE A 11 -2.41 -0.02 -9.93
CA PHE A 11 -3.78 0.02 -10.42
C PHE A 11 -3.90 -0.79 -11.71
N GLN A 12 -4.97 -1.59 -11.80
CA GLN A 12 -5.37 -2.27 -13.03
C GLN A 12 -6.71 -1.68 -13.53
N PRO A 13 -6.73 -0.44 -14.06
CA PRO A 13 -7.96 0.16 -14.55
C PRO A 13 -8.40 -0.49 -15.86
N LEU A 14 -9.71 -0.52 -16.11
CA LEU A 14 -10.25 -0.77 -17.44
C LEU A 14 -9.64 0.23 -18.44
N SER A 15 -9.43 -0.20 -19.68
CA SER A 15 -8.71 0.58 -20.70
C SER A 15 -9.24 2.01 -20.85
N PHE A 16 -10.57 2.17 -20.88
CA PHE A 16 -11.24 3.47 -21.00
C PHE A 16 -11.11 4.37 -19.75
N LYS A 17 -10.75 3.81 -18.59
CA LYS A 17 -10.55 4.54 -17.32
C LYS A 17 -9.12 5.02 -17.10
N ARG A 18 -8.16 4.63 -17.95
CA ARG A 18 -6.73 4.99 -17.81
C ARG A 18 -6.48 6.50 -17.81
N ASN A 19 -7.17 7.23 -18.69
CA ASN A 19 -7.03 8.70 -18.76
C ASN A 19 -7.57 9.41 -17.52
N GLU A 20 -8.68 8.92 -16.97
CA GLU A 20 -9.28 9.44 -15.74
C GLU A 20 -8.34 9.24 -14.54
N LEU A 21 -7.75 8.03 -14.42
CA LEU A 21 -6.74 7.74 -13.40
C LEU A 21 -5.53 8.69 -13.55
N ARG A 22 -4.98 8.83 -14.76
CA ARG A 22 -3.83 9.71 -15.03
C ARG A 22 -4.11 11.17 -14.64
N LEU A 23 -5.31 11.69 -14.96
CA LEU A 23 -5.71 13.05 -14.59
C LEU A 23 -5.86 13.20 -13.07
N SER A 24 -6.41 12.18 -12.40
CA SER A 24 -6.57 12.16 -10.95
C SER A 24 -5.22 12.17 -10.23
N MET A 25 -4.23 11.43 -10.75
CA MET A 25 -2.86 11.41 -10.19
C MET A 25 -2.14 12.75 -10.34
N ARG A 26 -2.33 13.47 -11.45
CA ARG A 26 -1.72 14.80 -11.67
C ARG A 26 -2.21 15.86 -10.68
N LYS A 27 -3.44 15.73 -10.19
CA LYS A 27 -4.00 16.61 -9.15
C LYS A 27 -3.44 16.33 -7.76
N LYS A 28 -2.70 15.22 -7.58
CA LYS A 28 -2.10 14.80 -6.29
C LYS A 28 -0.58 14.91 -6.34
N ALA A 29 -0.06 16.04 -6.84
CA ALA A 29 1.38 16.27 -7.01
C ALA A 29 2.21 16.07 -5.73
N ASP A 30 1.58 16.18 -4.55
CA ASP A 30 2.23 16.02 -3.25
C ASP A 30 2.42 14.56 -2.80
N LEU A 31 1.88 13.58 -3.53
CA LEU A 31 2.20 12.17 -3.26
C LEU A 31 3.60 11.86 -3.77
N ASN A 32 4.58 11.81 -2.86
CA ASN A 32 5.90 11.19 -3.08
C ASN A 32 5.75 9.65 -3.15
N SER A 33 5.06 9.16 -4.18
CA SER A 33 4.72 7.74 -4.34
C SER A 33 4.77 7.34 -5.80
N HIS A 34 5.31 6.15 -6.07
CA HIS A 34 5.24 5.56 -7.40
C HIS A 34 3.85 4.96 -7.65
N VAL A 35 3.29 5.26 -8.82
CA VAL A 35 2.02 4.69 -9.26
C VAL A 35 2.24 3.91 -10.55
N TYR A 36 2.02 2.60 -10.46
CA TYR A 36 2.09 1.67 -11.56
C TYR A 36 0.69 1.45 -12.15
N VAL A 37 0.59 1.49 -13.47
CA VAL A 37 -0.65 1.14 -14.20
C VAL A 37 -0.42 -0.21 -14.87
N ASP A 38 -0.98 -1.27 -14.29
CA ASP A 38 -0.91 -2.63 -14.82
C ASP A 38 -1.93 -2.80 -15.94
N THR A 39 -1.45 -2.66 -17.18
CA THR A 39 -2.29 -2.70 -18.37
C THR A 39 -2.61 -4.12 -18.86
N VAL A 40 -1.87 -5.12 -18.38
CA VAL A 40 -1.90 -6.52 -18.86
C VAL A 40 -2.16 -7.54 -17.73
N ASN A 41 -2.51 -7.06 -16.53
CA ASN A 41 -2.71 -7.88 -15.34
C ASN A 41 -1.47 -8.68 -14.91
N ALA A 42 -0.27 -8.18 -15.21
CA ALA A 42 0.98 -8.88 -14.90
C ALA A 42 1.17 -9.10 -13.39
N PHE A 43 0.74 -8.15 -12.55
CA PHE A 43 0.92 -8.22 -11.11
C PHE A 43 0.12 -9.37 -10.50
N LEU A 44 -1.19 -9.42 -10.74
CA LEU A 44 -2.03 -10.50 -10.20
C LEU A 44 -1.69 -11.86 -10.84
N ASN A 45 -1.29 -11.89 -12.11
CA ASN A 45 -0.89 -13.13 -12.78
C ASN A 45 0.37 -13.76 -12.15
N LYS A 46 1.31 -12.93 -11.68
CA LYS A 46 2.52 -13.38 -10.95
C LYS A 46 2.24 -13.68 -9.47
N ASN A 47 1.20 -13.11 -8.88
CA ASN A 47 0.86 -13.23 -7.46
C ASN A 47 -0.53 -13.86 -7.27
N ARG A 48 -0.73 -15.08 -7.79
CA ARG A 48 -2.06 -15.74 -7.84
C ARG A 48 -2.68 -16.04 -6.48
N ASN A 49 -1.87 -16.04 -5.42
CA ASN A 49 -2.27 -16.20 -4.03
C ASN A 49 -2.97 -14.95 -3.46
N ILE A 50 -2.86 -13.80 -4.13
CA ILE A 50 -3.57 -12.58 -3.74
C ILE A 50 -5.07 -12.76 -4.01
N PRO A 51 -5.94 -12.58 -3.00
CA PRO A 51 -7.38 -12.70 -3.19
C PRO A 51 -7.90 -11.73 -4.26
N LYS A 52 -8.89 -12.14 -5.04
CA LYS A 52 -9.51 -11.27 -6.07
C LYS A 52 -10.51 -10.25 -5.51
N SER A 53 -10.45 -9.93 -4.22
CA SER A 53 -11.44 -9.07 -3.55
C SER A 53 -11.35 -7.60 -3.97
N SER A 54 -12.38 -6.83 -3.61
CA SER A 54 -12.57 -5.43 -3.96
C SER A 54 -11.37 -4.53 -3.62
N LEU A 55 -11.18 -3.56 -4.53
CA LEU A 55 -10.34 -2.35 -4.51
C LEU A 55 -9.47 -2.09 -3.26
N LEU A 56 -8.22 -1.68 -3.51
CA LEU A 56 -7.28 -1.17 -2.51
C LEU A 56 -6.91 -2.19 -1.42
N GLN A 57 -6.57 -3.41 -1.82
CA GLN A 57 -5.89 -4.33 -0.91
C GLN A 57 -4.54 -3.75 -0.49
N THR A 58 -4.37 -3.62 0.83
CA THR A 58 -3.17 -3.09 1.45
C THR A 58 -2.35 -4.24 2.04
N PHE A 59 -1.05 -4.22 1.77
CA PHE A 59 -0.09 -5.20 2.26
C PHE A 59 1.02 -4.47 3.02
N LEU A 60 1.40 -5.00 4.17
CA LEU A 60 2.65 -4.63 4.83
C LEU A 60 3.72 -5.63 4.40
N LEU A 61 4.84 -5.11 3.90
CA LEU A 61 6.00 -5.91 3.52
C LEU A 61 7.10 -5.81 4.58
N ASP A 62 7.87 -6.88 4.75
CA ASP A 62 9.16 -6.82 5.44
C ASP A 62 10.30 -6.43 4.48
N GLU A 63 11.52 -6.35 5.00
CA GLU A 63 12.73 -5.98 4.24
C GLU A 63 13.11 -6.99 3.15
N GLN A 64 12.56 -8.21 3.21
CA GLN A 64 12.75 -9.27 2.22
C GLN A 64 11.58 -9.31 1.20
N ASN A 65 10.68 -8.33 1.24
CA ASN A 65 9.46 -8.24 0.43
C ASN A 65 8.41 -9.32 0.72
N ASN A 66 8.47 -9.98 1.89
CA ASN A 66 7.41 -10.90 2.30
C ASN A 66 6.19 -10.12 2.81
N VAL A 67 4.99 -10.60 2.48
CA VAL A 67 3.75 -10.08 3.05
C VAL A 67 3.62 -10.53 4.51
N ILE A 68 3.61 -9.57 5.44
CA ILE A 68 3.50 -9.84 6.89
C ILE A 68 2.17 -9.36 7.49
N LEU A 69 1.39 -8.56 6.75
CA LEU A 69 0.03 -8.16 7.10
C LEU A 69 -0.80 -7.92 5.84
N VAL A 70 -2.06 -8.35 5.86
CA VAL A 70 -3.05 -8.07 4.82
C VAL A 70 -4.21 -7.29 5.42
N GLY A 71 -4.59 -6.18 4.78
CA GLY A 71 -5.74 -5.35 5.15
C GLY A 71 -5.38 -3.88 5.33
N ASP A 72 -6.39 -3.02 5.25
CA ASP A 72 -6.25 -1.57 5.37
C ASP A 72 -6.30 -1.09 6.84
N PRO A 73 -5.18 -0.59 7.41
CA PRO A 73 -5.15 -0.10 8.79
C PRO A 73 -5.86 1.25 8.97
N THR A 74 -6.27 1.93 7.89
CA THR A 74 -6.99 3.21 7.98
C THR A 74 -8.50 3.02 8.21
N SER A 75 -9.07 1.95 7.65
CA SER A 75 -10.50 1.64 7.76
C SER A 75 -10.84 0.56 8.79
N ASN A 76 -9.88 -0.31 9.17
CA ASN A 76 -10.13 -1.41 10.10
C ASN A 76 -9.31 -1.29 11.41
N PRO A 77 -9.96 -1.02 12.57
CA PRO A 77 -9.27 -0.87 13.85
C PRO A 77 -8.49 -2.11 14.31
N ARG A 78 -8.96 -3.32 13.98
CA ARG A 78 -8.24 -4.56 14.31
C ARG A 78 -6.94 -4.66 13.51
N ILE A 79 -7.00 -4.34 12.22
CA ILE A 79 -5.80 -4.28 11.36
C ILE A 79 -4.85 -3.18 11.82
N LYS A 80 -5.36 -1.99 12.19
CA LYS A 80 -4.55 -0.89 12.73
C LYS A 80 -3.75 -1.32 13.97
N LYS A 81 -4.39 -2.05 14.90
CA LYS A 81 -3.72 -2.57 16.10
C LYS A 81 -2.61 -3.57 15.74
N LEU A 82 -2.86 -4.46 14.79
CA LEU A 82 -1.85 -5.42 14.31
C LEU A 82 -0.68 -4.72 13.61
N PHE A 83 -0.96 -3.73 12.77
CA PHE A 83 0.04 -2.91 12.09
C PHE A 83 1.01 -2.28 13.10
N TRP A 84 0.50 -1.55 14.09
CA TRP A 84 1.35 -0.89 15.08
C TRP A 84 2.11 -1.86 15.97
N ARG A 85 1.54 -3.03 16.28
CA ARG A 85 2.26 -4.09 16.98
C ARG A 85 3.49 -4.55 16.18
N ILE A 86 3.30 -4.86 14.90
CA ILE A 86 4.39 -5.31 14.01
C ILE A 86 5.46 -4.21 13.85
N VAL A 87 5.03 -2.96 13.63
CA VAL A 87 5.94 -1.81 13.51
C VAL A 87 6.77 -1.66 14.78
N LYS A 88 6.14 -1.72 15.96
CA LYS A 88 6.83 -1.61 17.25
C LYS A 88 7.81 -2.75 17.49
N GLU A 89 7.43 -3.98 17.16
CA GLU A 89 8.30 -5.15 17.30
C GLU A 89 9.54 -5.07 16.38
N LYS A 90 9.38 -4.54 15.16
CA LYS A 90 10.48 -4.46 14.17
C LYS A 90 11.35 -3.22 14.32
N LEU A 91 10.76 -2.06 14.62
CA LEU A 91 11.44 -0.76 14.58
C LEU A 91 11.61 -0.09 15.97
N GLY A 92 11.06 -0.71 17.02
CA GLY A 92 10.98 -0.12 18.35
C GLY A 92 9.80 0.85 18.50
N GLU A 93 9.66 1.45 19.69
CA GLU A 93 8.68 2.53 19.94
C GLU A 93 8.91 3.67 18.93
N PRO A 94 7.87 4.13 18.20
CA PRO A 94 7.98 5.33 17.40
C PRO A 94 8.46 6.49 18.29
N LYS A 95 9.54 7.18 17.90
CA LYS A 95 10.09 8.30 18.70
C LYS A 95 9.12 9.48 18.83
N ASP A 96 8.03 9.46 18.07
CA ASP A 96 7.04 10.54 17.97
C ASP A 96 5.67 10.14 18.56
N SER A 97 5.55 9.03 19.30
CA SER A 97 4.37 8.80 20.15
C SER A 97 4.39 9.72 21.36
N VAL A 98 4.25 11.02 21.10
CA VAL A 98 3.60 11.92 22.03
C VAL A 98 2.16 11.43 22.11
N GLY A 99 1.84 10.80 23.23
CA GLY A 99 0.51 10.29 23.54
C GLY A 99 -0.56 11.32 23.20
N ARG A 100 -1.52 10.90 22.39
CA ARG A 100 -2.89 11.37 22.41
C ARG A 100 -3.80 10.18 22.19
#